data_AF-A0A3M6CHL0-F1
#
_entry.id   AF-A0A3M6CHL0-F1
#
_cell.length_a   1.000
_cell.length_b   1.000
_cell.length_c   1.000
_cell.angle_alpha   90.00
_cell.angle_beta   90.00
_cell.angle_gamma   90.00
#
_symmetry.space_group_name_H-M   'P 1'
#
loop_
_entity.id
_entity.type
_entity.pdbx_description
1 polymer ?
#
loop_
_entity_poly.entity_id
_entity_poly.type
_entity_poly.pdbx_seq_one_letter_code
_entity_poly.pdbx_strand_id
1 'polypeptide(L)' 'MIAGFCGSRAFGTVAFGTEGGLFDQSGIPAVVCGPGSMEQGHKPDEFISVEQLDSCDQMLKRVLAFASHS' A
#
# COMPACT_ATOMS: atom_id res chain seq x y z
N MET A 1 2.12 -9.99 -8.92
CA MET A 1 0.73 -9.56 -8.63
C MET A 1 0.71 -8.22 -7.92
N ILE A 2 1.18 -8.12 -6.67
CA ILE A 2 1.22 -6.88 -5.86
C ILE A 2 1.84 -5.68 -6.61
N ALA A 3 3.03 -5.86 -7.20
CA ALA A 3 3.69 -4.82 -8.00
C ALA A 3 2.84 -4.27 -9.15
N GLY A 4 1.95 -5.10 -9.73
CA GLY A 4 1.03 -4.69 -10.79
C GLY A 4 -0.15 -3.87 -10.26
N PHE A 5 -0.60 -4.13 -9.03
CA PHE A 5 -1.60 -3.29 -8.37
C PHE A 5 -0.99 -1.94 -7.98
N CYS A 6 0.17 -1.94 -7.35
CA CYS A 6 0.81 -0.72 -6.85
C CYS A 6 1.53 0.11 -7.94
N GLY A 7 1.70 -0.42 -9.16
CA GLY A 7 2.38 0.29 -10.25
C GLY A 7 3.89 0.47 -10.06
N SER A 8 4.51 -0.27 -9.14
CA SER A 8 5.93 -0.20 -8.82
C SER A 8 6.55 -1.58 -8.69
N ARG A 9 7.77 -1.73 -9.22
CA ARG A 9 8.60 -2.94 -9.09
C ARG A 9 9.81 -2.73 -8.17
N ALA A 10 9.97 -1.54 -7.60
CA ALA A 10 11.03 -1.28 -6.64
C ALA A 10 10.78 -2.12 -5.38
N PHE A 11 11.86 -2.61 -4.77
CA PHE A 11 11.81 -3.42 -3.55
C PHE A 11 12.92 -2.99 -2.60
N GLY A 12 12.66 -3.13 -1.30
CA GLY A 12 13.58 -2.79 -0.23
C GLY A 12 12.99 -3.21 1.11
N THR A 13 13.79 -3.14 2.17
CA THR A 13 13.34 -3.37 3.55
C THR A 13 13.38 -2.07 4.31
N VAL A 14 12.38 -1.88 5.19
CA VAL A 14 12.26 -0.71 6.05
C VAL A 14 11.92 -1.17 7.46
N ALA A 15 12.43 -0.46 8.46
CA ALA A 15 12.21 -0.79 9.88
C ALA A 15 10.97 -0.08 10.43
N PHE A 16 9.81 -0.31 9.80
CA PHE A 16 8.52 0.22 10.28
C PHE A 16 7.66 -0.89 10.86
N GLY A 17 7.00 -0.62 11.99
CA GLY A 17 5.95 -1.48 12.52
C GLY A 17 4.63 -1.24 11.79
N THR A 18 3.90 -2.31 11.48
CA THR A 18 2.52 -2.23 10.96
C THR A 18 1.68 -3.34 11.59
N GLU A 19 0.36 -3.21 11.51
CA GLU A 19 -0.57 -4.26 11.94
C GLU A 19 -0.50 -5.53 11.07
N GLY A 20 0.25 -5.51 9.95
CA GLY A 20 0.49 -6.67 9.09
C GLY A 20 1.03 -7.90 9.84
N GLY A 21 1.84 -7.67 10.88
CA GLY A 21 2.37 -8.73 11.73
C GLY A 21 1.29 -9.48 12.52
N LEU A 22 0.17 -8.85 12.87
CA LEU A 22 -0.93 -9.51 13.57
C LEU A 22 -1.69 -10.49 12.66
N PHE A 23 -1.82 -10.14 11.37
CA PHE A 23 -2.43 -11.03 10.38
C PHE A 23 -1.54 -12.22 10.07
N ASP A 24 -0.23 -12.00 9.95
CA ASP A 24 0.75 -13.07 9.75
C ASP A 24 0.74 -14.07 10.92
N GLN A 25 0.71 -13.57 12.17
CA GLN A 25 0.55 -14.41 13.36
C GLN A 25 -0.74 -15.25 13.35
N SER A 26 -1.77 -14.78 12.65
CA SER A 26 -3.05 -15.47 12.48
C SER A 26 -3.09 -16.39 11.25
N GLY A 27 -1.97 -16.55 10.53
CA GLY A 27 -1.87 -17.36 9.32
C GLY A 27 -2.50 -16.73 8.07
N ILE A 28 -2.76 -15.42 8.09
CA ILE A 28 -3.39 -14.69 7.00
C ILE A 28 -2.30 -13.90 6.25
N PRO A 29 -2.02 -14.22 4.97
CA PRO A 29 -1.09 -13.43 4.17
C PRO A 29 -1.59 -11.99 4.03
N ALA A 30 -0.77 -11.03 4.44
CA ALA A 30 -1.13 -9.61 4.45
C ALA A 30 -0.10 -8.76 3.68
N VAL A 31 -0.60 -7.74 2.98
CA VAL A 31 0.21 -6.69 2.36
C VAL A 31 -0.29 -5.34 2.86
N VAL A 32 0.63 -4.50 3.33
CA VAL A 32 0.36 -3.09 3.62
C VAL A 32 0.80 -2.26 2.42
N CYS A 33 -0.12 -1.52 1.83
CA CYS A 33 0.14 -0.63 0.71
C CYS A 33 -0.80 0.57 0.74
N GLY A 34 -0.35 1.69 0.17
CA GLY A 34 -1.09 2.94 0.14
C GLY A 34 -0.26 4.06 -0.49
N PRO A 35 -0.90 5.20 -0.81
CA PRO A 35 -0.23 6.38 -1.34
C PRO A 35 0.54 7.13 -0.24
N GLY A 36 1.40 8.06 -0.66
CA GLY A 36 2.22 8.88 0.24
C GLY A 36 3.67 8.42 0.33
N SER A 37 4.43 9.03 1.23
CA SER A 37 5.82 8.66 1.53
C SER A 37 6.07 8.69 3.03
N MET A 38 6.71 7.65 3.55
CA MET A 38 7.16 7.61 4.95
C MET A 38 8.32 8.57 5.22
N GLU A 39 8.98 9.13 4.18
CA GLU A 39 9.98 10.19 4.36
C GLU A 39 9.39 11.45 5.00
N GLN A 40 8.06 11.64 4.89
CA GLN A 40 7.33 12.76 5.48
C GLN A 40 6.24 12.34 6.47
N GLY A 41 6.10 11.05 6.77
CA GLY A 41 5.15 10.56 7.76
C GLY A 41 5.54 11.00 9.18
N HIS A 42 4.53 11.29 10.01
CA HIS A 42 4.67 11.76 11.39
C HIS A 42 5.46 13.07 11.55
N LYS A 43 5.49 13.90 10.50
CA LYS A 43 6.07 15.25 10.56
C LYS A 43 4.96 16.31 10.65
N PRO A 44 5.23 17.51 11.19
CA PRO A 44 4.22 18.57 11.29
C PRO A 44 3.61 18.99 9.95
N ASP A 45 4.38 18.83 8.87
CA ASP A 45 4.03 19.14 7.48
C ASP A 45 3.69 17.89 6.67
N GLU A 46 3.29 16.79 7.33
CA GLU A 46 2.81 15.59 6.66
C GLU A 46 1.67 15.92 5.69
N PHE A 47 1.82 15.48 4.44
CA PHE A 47 0.81 15.68 3.41
C PHE A 47 0.72 14.48 2.47
N ILE A 48 -0.32 14.51 1.65
CA ILE A 48 -0.49 13.64 0.50
C ILE A 48 -0.97 14.48 -0.68
N SER A 49 -0.42 14.26 -1.88
CA SER A 49 -0.83 15.01 -3.07
C SER A 49 -2.13 14.45 -3.66
N VAL A 50 -2.84 15.28 -4.43
CA VAL A 50 -4.06 14.85 -5.14
C VAL A 50 -3.73 13.74 -6.14
N GLU A 51 -2.60 13.84 -6.83
CA GLU A 51 -2.14 12.84 -7.80
C GLU A 51 -1.81 11.49 -7.14
N GLN A 52 -1.31 11.52 -5.89
CA GLN A 52 -1.09 10.31 -5.10
C GLN A 52 -2.42 9.65 -4.71
N LEU A 53 -3.45 10.44 -4.36
CA LEU A 53 -4.80 9.94 -4.11
C LEU A 53 -5.41 9.32 -5.38
N ASP A 54 -5.32 10.01 -6.51
CA ASP A 54 -5.81 9.49 -7.80
C ASP A 54 -5.13 8.16 -8.17
N SER A 55 -3.83 8.04 -7.90
CA SER A 55 -3.07 6.81 -8.12
C SER A 55 -3.54 5.67 -7.21
N CYS A 56 -3.89 5.97 -5.96
CA CYS A 56 -4.48 5.01 -5.03
C CYS A 56 -5.84 4.51 -5.52
N ASP A 57 -6.71 5.42 -5.98
CA ASP A 57 -8.02 5.05 -6.54
C ASP A 57 -7.86 4.09 -7.72
N GLN A 58 -6.89 4.32 -8.60
CA GLN A 58 -6.61 3.41 -9.70
C GLN A 58 -6.07 2.05 -9.22
N MET A 59 -5.25 2.01 -8.18
CA MET A 59 -4.82 0.75 -7.55
C MET A 59 -6.02 -0.02 -7.01
N LEU A 60 -6.90 0.63 -6.22
CA LEU A 60 -8.07 0.00 -5.63
C LEU A 60 -9.02 -0.55 -6.70
N LYS A 61 -9.23 0.19 -7.80
CA LYS A 61 -10.00 -0.30 -8.96
C LYS A 61 -9.41 -1.60 -9.54
N ARG A 62 -8.07 -1.70 -9.67
CA ARG A 62 -7.41 -2.94 -10.13
C ARG A 62 -7.62 -4.10 -9.16
N VAL A 63 -7.55 -3.83 -7.85
CA VAL A 63 -7.81 -4.86 -6.81
C VAL A 63 -9.26 -5.34 -6.86
N LEU A 64 -10.23 -4.42 -6.96
CA LEU A 64 -11.65 -4.76 -7.09
C LEU A 64 -11.91 -5.56 -8.36
N ALA A 65 -11.33 -5.17 -9.50
CA ALA A 65 -11.45 -5.92 -10.75
C ALA A 65 -10.92 -7.35 -10.60
N PHE A 66 -9.77 -7.53 -9.94
CA PHE A 66 -9.23 -8.87 -9.65
C PHE A 66 -10.15 -9.69 -8.73
N ALA A 67 -10.59 -9.11 -7.61
CA ALA A 67 -11.40 -9.82 -6.61
C ALA A 67 -12.82 -10.15 -7.10
N SER A 68 -13.38 -9.38 -8.04
CA SER A 68 -14.72 -9.61 -8.60
C SER A 68 -14.76 -10.65 -9.74
N HIS A 69 -13.61 -11.05 -10.27
CA HIS A 69 -13.49 -12.04 -11.34
C HIS A 69 -12.75 -13.32 -10.88
N SER A 70 -12.54 -13.46 -9.56
CA SER A 70 -11.92 -14.64 -8.93
C SER A 70 -12.95 -15.50 -8.22
#